data_AF-X0VDR7-F1
#
_entry.id   AF-X0VDR7-F1
#
_cell.length_a   1.000
_cell.length_b   1.000
_cell.length_c   1.000
_cell.angle_alpha   90.00
_cell.angle_beta   90.00
_cell.angle_gamma   90.00
#
_symmetry.space_group_name_H-M   'P 1'
#
loop_
_entity.id
_entity.type
_entity.pdbx_description
1 polymer ?
#
loop_
_entity_poly.entity_id
_entity_poly.type
_entity_poly.pdbx_seq_one_letter_code
_entity_poly.pdbx_strand_id
1 'polypeptide(L)'
;VTLTGSAATNQFAGDTSAAAGGFTGIQTLTGASGDTLTGITGEAATWTQTSYEKTGSTGETLTIAGIDTFQGAGLIDTFNIDGGTIASLSGGAGADEFNISAGSVTTVSGEDDGDAINITGGTVTDIDGGAGNDVLNLDVTIGGTAAGGLGDDELNIAGITGGQTVTLTGSAATNQFAGDTSAAAGGFTGIQTLTGASGDTLTGITGEAATWTQTSYEKTGSTGETLTIAGIDTFQGAGLIDTFNIDGGTIASLSGGAGAD
;
A
#
# COMPACT_ATOMS: atom_id res chain seq x y z
N VAL A 1 -8.90 21.69 -7.18
CA VAL A 1 -8.34 22.87 -6.48
C VAL A 1 -6.89 22.58 -6.18
N THR A 2 -5.98 23.51 -6.40
CA THR A 2 -4.55 23.34 -6.06
C THR A 2 -4.13 24.46 -5.12
N LEU A 3 -3.61 24.11 -3.95
CA LEU A 3 -3.12 25.10 -3.00
C LEU A 3 -1.78 25.68 -3.49
N THR A 4 -1.61 26.99 -3.34
CA THR A 4 -0.39 27.70 -3.78
C THR A 4 0.36 28.36 -2.63
N GLY A 5 -0.22 28.38 -1.44
CA GLY A 5 0.45 28.86 -0.24
C GLY A 5 -0.48 29.03 0.95
N SER A 6 0.13 29.21 2.11
CA SER A 6 -0.50 29.73 3.33
C SER A 6 0.08 31.10 3.66
N ALA A 7 -0.78 32.07 3.96
CA ALA A 7 -0.43 33.33 4.58
C ALA A 7 -0.72 33.27 6.09
N ALA A 8 -0.11 34.18 6.86
CA ALA A 8 -0.17 34.19 8.32
C ALA A 8 -1.59 33.95 8.89
N THR A 9 -1.69 33.01 9.83
CA THR A 9 -2.90 32.52 10.54
C THR A 9 -4.03 32.02 9.63
N ASN A 10 -4.01 30.73 9.29
CA ASN A 10 -5.11 29.99 8.62
C ASN A 10 -5.61 30.60 7.30
N GLN A 11 -4.77 31.29 6.52
CA GLN A 11 -5.20 31.92 5.27
C GLN A 11 -4.59 31.22 4.07
N PHE A 12 -5.35 30.30 3.47
CA PHE A 12 -4.90 29.55 2.29
C PHE A 12 -5.18 30.32 1.00
N ALA A 13 -4.24 30.18 0.07
CA ALA A 13 -4.37 30.60 -1.31
C ALA A 13 -4.30 29.39 -2.23
N GLY A 14 -4.90 29.51 -3.41
CA GLY A 14 -4.91 28.43 -4.38
C GLY A 14 -5.63 28.78 -5.66
N ASP A 15 -5.55 27.85 -6.60
CA ASP A 15 -6.15 27.96 -7.93
C ASP A 15 -7.34 27.00 -8.06
N THR A 16 -8.35 27.47 -8.78
CA THR A 16 -9.57 26.71 -9.06
C THR A 16 -10.18 27.17 -10.38
N SER A 17 -10.81 26.26 -11.12
CA SER A 17 -11.53 26.58 -12.35
C SER A 17 -12.74 27.51 -12.10
N ALA A 18 -13.26 27.53 -10.87
CA ALA A 18 -14.37 28.40 -10.47
C ALA A 18 -13.97 29.88 -10.33
N ALA A 19 -12.66 30.19 -10.21
CA ALA A 19 -12.15 31.54 -10.01
C ALA A 19 -10.85 31.73 -10.80
N ALA A 20 -10.95 32.39 -11.96
CA ALA A 20 -9.84 32.54 -12.92
C ALA A 20 -8.59 33.29 -12.40
N GLY A 21 -8.66 33.91 -11.22
CA GLY A 21 -7.52 34.55 -10.55
C GLY A 21 -7.10 33.86 -9.26
N GLY A 22 -7.59 32.65 -9.01
CA GLY A 22 -7.40 31.94 -7.76
C GLY A 22 -8.20 32.52 -6.59
N PHE A 23 -7.88 32.06 -5.40
CA PHE A 23 -8.38 32.57 -4.12
C PHE A 23 -7.22 32.83 -3.16
N THR A 24 -7.48 33.67 -2.16
CA THR A 24 -6.56 33.94 -1.05
C THR A 24 -7.38 34.11 0.22
N GLY A 25 -6.77 33.91 1.39
CA GLY A 25 -7.42 34.19 2.66
C GLY A 25 -8.52 33.20 3.04
N ILE A 26 -8.48 31.96 2.53
CA ILE A 26 -9.52 30.95 2.79
C ILE A 26 -9.17 30.08 4.00
N GLN A 27 -10.13 29.89 4.91
CA GLN A 27 -10.03 29.00 6.09
C GLN A 27 -10.81 27.70 5.90
N THR A 28 -11.80 27.72 5.02
CA THR A 28 -12.69 26.60 4.77
C THR A 28 -12.89 26.43 3.27
N LEU A 29 -12.54 25.27 2.76
CA LEU A 29 -12.81 24.86 1.39
C LEU A 29 -13.93 23.83 1.40
N THR A 30 -15.01 24.11 0.67
CA THR A 30 -16.12 23.19 0.48
C THR A 30 -16.24 22.86 -0.98
N GLY A 31 -16.07 21.58 -1.31
CA GLY A 31 -16.29 21.03 -2.64
C GLY A 31 -17.67 20.38 -2.80
N ALA A 32 -17.77 19.63 -3.88
CA ALA A 32 -18.85 18.72 -4.22
C ALA A 32 -18.27 17.40 -4.75
N SER A 33 -19.15 16.44 -5.04
CA SER A 33 -18.77 15.13 -5.56
C SER A 33 -17.88 15.22 -6.80
N GLY A 34 -16.75 14.53 -6.78
CA GLY A 34 -15.76 14.47 -7.86
C GLY A 34 -14.68 15.56 -7.77
N ASP A 35 -14.64 16.34 -6.68
CA ASP A 35 -13.63 17.38 -6.51
C ASP A 35 -12.31 16.81 -5.98
N THR A 36 -11.20 17.32 -6.53
CA THR A 36 -9.83 17.06 -6.09
C THR A 36 -9.26 18.27 -5.36
N LEU A 37 -8.57 18.04 -4.23
CA LEU A 37 -7.68 19.02 -3.61
C LEU A 37 -6.22 18.55 -3.70
N THR A 38 -5.38 19.37 -4.30
CA THR A 38 -3.93 19.18 -4.39
C THR A 38 -3.20 20.06 -3.38
N GLY A 39 -2.22 19.49 -2.68
CA GLY A 39 -1.37 20.17 -1.69
C GLY A 39 -0.51 21.29 -2.29
N ILE A 40 0.20 22.00 -1.42
CA ILE A 40 1.10 23.09 -1.83
C ILE A 40 2.39 22.49 -2.39
N THR A 41 2.74 22.84 -3.62
CA THR A 41 4.02 22.40 -4.22
C THR A 41 5.23 22.82 -3.38
N GLY A 42 6.11 21.86 -3.11
CA GLY A 42 7.35 22.09 -2.35
C GLY A 42 7.13 22.17 -0.84
N GLU A 43 5.98 21.72 -0.34
CA GLU A 43 5.66 21.64 1.09
C GLU A 43 5.17 20.24 1.42
N ALA A 44 5.58 19.73 2.57
CA ALA A 44 5.01 18.54 3.20
C ALA A 44 3.68 18.91 3.87
N ALA A 45 2.70 18.00 3.91
CA ALA A 45 1.45 18.24 4.61
C ALA A 45 0.90 17.04 5.39
N THR A 46 -0.03 17.32 6.29
CA THR A 46 -0.86 16.34 6.98
C THR A 46 -2.31 16.56 6.57
N TRP A 47 -2.93 15.49 6.13
CA TRP A 47 -4.31 15.44 5.65
C TRP A 47 -5.17 14.63 6.61
N THR A 48 -6.39 15.09 6.83
CA THR A 48 -7.48 14.28 7.36
C THR A 48 -8.66 14.39 6.42
N GLN A 49 -9.69 13.57 6.61
CA GLN A 49 -10.95 13.67 5.87
C GLN A 49 -11.65 15.05 6.00
N THR A 50 -11.22 15.89 6.95
CA THR A 50 -11.78 17.24 7.17
C THR A 50 -10.76 18.36 7.20
N SER A 51 -9.46 18.09 6.95
CA SER A 51 -8.44 19.12 7.06
C SER A 51 -7.19 18.90 6.23
N TYR A 52 -6.53 20.00 5.88
CA TYR A 52 -5.17 20.05 5.37
C TYR A 52 -4.33 20.96 6.26
N GLU A 53 -3.15 20.52 6.66
CA GLU A 53 -2.20 21.31 7.44
C GLU A 53 -0.79 21.14 6.88
N LYS A 54 -0.05 22.24 6.70
CA LYS A 54 1.34 22.15 6.28
C LYS A 54 2.20 21.59 7.42
N THR A 55 3.02 20.58 7.14
CA THR A 55 3.90 19.96 8.14
C THR A 55 4.88 20.97 8.72
N GLY A 56 4.97 21.02 10.05
CA GLY A 56 5.85 21.94 10.77
C GLY A 56 5.32 23.38 10.92
N SER A 57 4.13 23.68 10.38
CA SER A 57 3.41 24.90 10.73
C SER A 57 2.62 24.69 12.03
N THR A 58 2.50 25.72 12.88
CA THR A 58 1.60 25.66 14.05
C THR A 58 0.40 26.54 13.78
N GLY A 59 -0.78 25.93 13.56
CA GLY A 59 -2.04 26.67 13.41
C GLY A 59 -2.23 27.27 12.01
N GLU A 60 -1.81 26.54 10.98
CA GLU A 60 -2.20 26.77 9.58
C GLU A 60 -2.98 25.54 9.08
N THR A 61 -4.25 25.44 9.47
CA THR A 61 -5.16 24.35 9.10
C THR A 61 -6.27 24.88 8.19
N LEU A 62 -6.41 24.29 7.01
CA LEU A 62 -7.55 24.48 6.12
C LEU A 62 -8.62 23.46 6.51
N THR A 63 -9.84 23.91 6.83
CA THR A 63 -10.99 23.00 6.96
C THR A 63 -11.48 22.59 5.58
N ILE A 64 -11.70 21.29 5.38
CA ILE A 64 -12.15 20.69 4.13
C ILE A 64 -13.51 20.03 4.34
N ALA A 65 -14.41 20.18 3.38
CA ALA A 65 -15.64 19.41 3.32
C ALA A 65 -16.01 19.08 1.86
N GLY A 66 -16.55 17.90 1.61
CA GLY A 66 -17.08 17.52 0.30
C GLY A 66 -16.03 17.46 -0.81
N ILE A 67 -14.77 17.15 -0.47
CA ILE A 67 -13.71 16.82 -1.44
C ILE A 67 -13.53 15.31 -1.41
N ASP A 68 -13.48 14.68 -2.57
CA ASP A 68 -13.43 13.21 -2.69
C ASP A 68 -12.02 12.69 -2.98
N THR A 69 -11.16 13.51 -3.59
CA THR A 69 -9.78 13.14 -3.92
C THR A 69 -8.80 14.07 -3.23
N PHE A 70 -7.88 13.50 -2.45
CA PHE A 70 -6.72 14.22 -1.92
C PHE A 70 -5.49 13.82 -2.71
N GLN A 71 -4.75 14.83 -3.15
CA GLN A 71 -3.51 14.69 -3.89
C GLN A 71 -2.43 15.44 -3.11
N GLY A 72 -1.39 14.74 -2.65
CA GLY A 72 -0.20 15.36 -2.10
C GLY A 72 0.60 16.08 -3.19
N ALA A 73 1.80 16.53 -2.85
CA ALA A 73 2.61 17.38 -3.71
C ALA A 73 3.91 16.69 -4.12
N GLY A 74 5.05 17.24 -3.71
CA GLY A 74 6.37 16.72 -4.10
C GLY A 74 7.32 16.55 -2.93
N LEU A 75 6.79 16.63 -1.71
CA LEU A 75 7.48 16.34 -0.45
C LEU A 75 6.53 15.45 0.36
N ILE A 76 7.09 14.82 1.39
CA ILE A 76 6.38 13.87 2.27
C ILE A 76 5.03 14.41 2.77
N ASP A 77 3.97 13.76 2.37
CA ASP A 77 2.60 13.96 2.79
C ASP A 77 2.13 12.81 3.71
N THR A 78 1.34 13.14 4.73
CA THR A 78 0.77 12.17 5.66
C THR A 78 -0.76 12.23 5.61
N PHE A 79 -1.42 11.14 5.22
CA PHE A 79 -2.87 11.03 5.16
C PHE A 79 -3.42 10.23 6.34
N ASN A 80 -3.99 10.91 7.33
CA ASN A 80 -4.58 10.29 8.52
C ASN A 80 -6.11 10.21 8.38
N ILE A 81 -6.63 9.05 8.00
CA ILE A 81 -8.06 8.81 7.75
C ILE A 81 -8.65 7.92 8.85
N ASP A 82 -9.58 8.48 9.61
CA ASP A 82 -10.30 7.78 10.70
C ASP A 82 -11.83 7.75 10.48
N GLY A 83 -12.29 8.06 9.27
CA GLY A 83 -13.71 8.07 8.92
C GLY A 83 -14.00 8.67 7.55
N GLY A 84 -15.29 8.85 7.27
CA GLY A 84 -15.77 9.47 6.03
C GLY A 84 -15.72 8.54 4.81
N THR A 85 -15.90 9.13 3.64
CA THR A 85 -15.82 8.46 2.34
C THR A 85 -14.91 9.28 1.45
N ILE A 86 -13.84 8.65 0.96
CA ILE A 86 -12.83 9.25 0.10
C ILE A 86 -12.75 8.39 -1.16
N ALA A 87 -12.80 9.03 -2.32
CA ALA A 87 -12.62 8.33 -3.59
C ALA A 87 -11.15 7.92 -3.73
N SER A 88 -10.23 8.88 -3.64
CA SER A 88 -8.80 8.59 -3.84
C SER A 88 -7.91 9.37 -2.89
N LEU A 89 -6.86 8.70 -2.42
CA LEU A 89 -5.67 9.30 -1.82
C LEU A 89 -4.51 9.06 -2.78
N SER A 90 -3.80 10.12 -3.16
CA SER A 90 -2.62 10.06 -4.02
C SER A 90 -1.49 10.83 -3.34
N GLY A 91 -0.33 10.19 -3.18
CA GLY A 91 0.83 10.76 -2.50
C GLY A 91 1.48 11.88 -3.30
N GLY A 92 1.84 11.59 -4.55
CA GLY A 92 2.59 12.51 -5.38
C GLY A 92 4.04 12.05 -5.42
N ALA A 93 4.98 12.97 -5.23
CA ALA A 93 6.38 12.60 -5.04
C ALA A 93 6.79 12.83 -3.58
N GLY A 94 7.83 12.11 -3.15
CA GLY A 94 8.23 12.03 -1.76
C GLY A 94 7.72 10.75 -1.09
N ALA A 95 8.40 10.34 -0.03
CA ALA A 95 8.05 9.12 0.71
C ALA A 95 6.85 9.40 1.63
N ASP A 96 5.65 9.16 1.14
CA ASP A 96 4.38 9.50 1.76
C ASP A 96 3.88 8.41 2.72
N GLU A 97 2.98 8.81 3.62
CA GLU A 97 2.42 7.93 4.64
C GLU A 97 0.89 7.96 4.62
N PHE A 98 0.26 6.80 4.45
CA PHE A 98 -1.19 6.64 4.48
C PHE A 98 -1.60 5.83 5.70
N ASN A 99 -2.29 6.47 6.64
CA ASN A 99 -2.76 5.88 7.87
C ASN A 99 -4.29 5.79 7.87
N ILE A 100 -4.83 4.63 7.50
CA ILE A 100 -6.27 4.39 7.39
C ILE A 100 -6.72 3.48 8.52
N SER A 101 -7.53 4.03 9.43
CA SER A 101 -8.02 3.33 10.63
C SER A 101 -9.54 3.15 10.65
N ALA A 102 -10.28 3.93 9.86
CA ALA A 102 -11.71 3.76 9.63
C ALA A 102 -12.15 4.46 8.34
N GLY A 103 -13.46 4.42 8.06
CA GLY A 103 -14.04 5.04 6.87
C GLY A 103 -14.01 4.13 5.64
N SER A 104 -14.28 4.72 4.48
CA SER A 104 -14.24 4.05 3.18
C SER A 104 -13.34 4.81 2.23
N VAL A 105 -12.27 4.17 1.76
CA VAL A 105 -11.38 4.70 0.74
C VAL A 105 -11.46 3.80 -0.49
N THR A 106 -11.65 4.36 -1.68
CA THR A 106 -11.72 3.50 -2.89
C THR A 106 -10.32 3.13 -3.33
N THR A 107 -9.46 4.12 -3.58
CA THR A 107 -8.08 3.91 -4.03
C THR A 107 -7.07 4.64 -3.14
N VAL A 108 -5.95 3.98 -2.88
CA VAL A 108 -4.75 4.59 -2.31
C VAL A 108 -3.61 4.37 -3.30
N SER A 109 -2.92 5.43 -3.67
CA SER A 109 -1.76 5.39 -4.56
C SER A 109 -0.61 6.17 -3.92
N GLY A 110 0.54 5.54 -3.74
CA GLY A 110 1.75 6.25 -3.32
C GLY A 110 2.29 7.18 -4.42
N GLU A 111 2.24 6.71 -5.67
CA GLU A 111 2.73 7.39 -6.88
C GLU A 111 4.25 7.32 -7.07
N ASP A 112 5.04 8.33 -6.71
CA ASP A 112 6.50 8.34 -6.87
C ASP A 112 7.21 8.28 -5.51
N ASP A 113 8.43 7.70 -5.47
CA ASP A 113 9.22 7.43 -4.26
C ASP A 113 8.63 6.31 -3.37
N GLY A 114 9.30 5.98 -2.25
CA GLY A 114 8.94 4.82 -1.42
C GLY A 114 7.96 5.17 -0.32
N ASP A 115 6.78 4.57 -0.35
CA ASP A 115 5.62 4.94 0.45
C ASP A 115 5.26 3.90 1.52
N ALA A 116 4.59 4.36 2.57
CA ALA A 116 4.05 3.51 3.63
C ALA A 116 2.51 3.56 3.62
N ILE A 117 1.86 2.45 3.25
CA ILE A 117 0.40 2.30 3.24
C ILE A 117 -0.02 1.41 4.41
N ASN A 118 -0.58 2.02 5.46
CA ASN A 118 -1.00 1.38 6.70
C ASN A 118 -2.53 1.27 6.81
N ILE A 119 -3.07 0.07 6.62
CA ILE A 119 -4.50 -0.21 6.70
C ILE A 119 -4.81 -0.97 7.99
N THR A 120 -5.25 -0.23 9.01
CA THR A 120 -5.56 -0.75 10.35
C THR A 120 -7.06 -0.94 10.61
N GLY A 121 -7.91 -0.43 9.71
CA GLY A 121 -9.35 -0.56 9.79
C GLY A 121 -10.07 0.08 8.61
N GLY A 122 -11.41 0.16 8.70
CA GLY A 122 -12.25 0.68 7.61
C GLY A 122 -12.40 -0.28 6.44
N THR A 123 -12.78 0.26 5.28
CA THR A 123 -12.87 -0.47 4.02
C THR A 123 -12.03 0.23 2.95
N VAL A 124 -11.05 -0.47 2.41
CA VAL A 124 -10.23 -0.03 1.27
C VAL A 124 -10.47 -0.99 0.11
N THR A 125 -10.60 -0.47 -1.11
CA THR A 125 -10.75 -1.33 -2.30
C THR A 125 -9.39 -1.69 -2.84
N ASP A 126 -8.68 -0.74 -3.45
CA ASP A 126 -7.40 -0.98 -4.11
C ASP A 126 -6.30 -0.13 -3.49
N ILE A 127 -5.10 -0.72 -3.37
CA ILE A 127 -3.88 -0.01 -3.01
C ILE A 127 -2.80 -0.28 -4.06
N ASP A 128 -2.03 0.76 -4.38
CA ASP A 128 -0.88 0.74 -5.28
C ASP A 128 0.25 1.54 -4.63
N GLY A 129 1.41 0.92 -4.41
CA GLY A 129 2.59 1.63 -3.91
C GLY A 129 3.08 2.65 -4.94
N GLY A 130 3.14 2.27 -6.20
CA GLY A 130 3.54 3.15 -7.29
C GLY A 130 4.97 2.88 -7.70
N ALA A 131 5.86 3.86 -7.60
CA ALA A 131 7.25 3.74 -8.02
C ALA A 131 8.19 4.08 -6.87
N GLY A 132 8.83 3.08 -6.29
CA GLY A 132 9.66 3.24 -5.13
C GLY A 132 9.83 1.90 -4.46
N ASN A 133 10.36 1.92 -3.23
CA ASN A 133 10.35 0.71 -2.42
C ASN A 133 9.26 0.89 -1.37
N ASP A 134 8.12 0.24 -1.61
CA ASP A 134 6.89 0.51 -0.87
C ASP A 134 6.64 -0.53 0.22
N VAL A 135 5.94 -0.12 1.27
CA VAL A 135 5.49 -1.00 2.36
C VAL A 135 3.97 -0.95 2.47
N LEU A 136 3.34 -2.07 2.15
CA LEU A 136 1.89 -2.27 2.23
C LEU A 136 1.56 -3.06 3.50
N ASN A 137 1.20 -2.36 4.58
CA ASN A 137 0.84 -2.95 5.87
C ASN A 137 -0.68 -3.13 5.98
N LEU A 138 -1.13 -4.39 6.07
CA LEU A 138 -2.54 -4.76 6.23
C LEU A 138 -2.77 -5.43 7.59
N ASP A 139 -3.53 -4.78 8.46
CA ASP A 139 -4.08 -5.40 9.69
C ASP A 139 -5.55 -5.84 9.52
N VAL A 140 -6.17 -5.44 8.40
CA VAL A 140 -7.49 -5.88 7.97
C VAL A 140 -7.46 -6.24 6.48
N THR A 141 -8.45 -7.00 6.02
CA THR A 141 -8.57 -7.39 4.61
C THR A 141 -9.08 -6.22 3.76
N ILE A 142 -8.55 -6.08 2.53
CA ILE A 142 -9.04 -5.11 1.54
C ILE A 142 -9.93 -5.79 0.47
N GLY A 143 -10.79 -5.01 -0.17
CA GLY A 143 -11.81 -5.49 -1.10
C GLY A 143 -11.32 -5.76 -2.53
N GLY A 144 -10.15 -5.26 -2.90
CA GLY A 144 -9.57 -5.31 -4.23
C GLY A 144 -8.12 -5.74 -4.20
N THR A 145 -7.27 -5.10 -5.00
CA THR A 145 -5.87 -5.51 -5.23
C THR A 145 -4.88 -4.79 -4.33
N ALA A 146 -3.80 -5.49 -3.96
CA ALA A 146 -2.60 -4.88 -3.39
C ALA A 146 -1.45 -4.93 -4.42
N ALA A 147 -1.10 -3.78 -5.00
CA ALA A 147 0.02 -3.67 -5.91
C ALA A 147 1.21 -2.95 -5.23
N GLY A 148 2.40 -3.55 -5.29
CA GLY A 148 3.65 -2.88 -4.89
C GLY A 148 3.99 -1.80 -5.92
N GLY A 149 4.17 -2.23 -7.17
CA GLY A 149 4.41 -1.34 -8.29
C GLY A 149 5.82 -1.53 -8.84
N LEU A 150 6.56 -0.45 -9.03
CA LEU A 150 7.94 -0.46 -9.50
C LEU A 150 8.91 -0.30 -8.34
N GLY A 151 9.59 -1.37 -7.98
CA GLY A 151 10.74 -1.34 -7.09
C GLY A 151 10.78 -2.59 -6.22
N ASP A 152 11.38 -2.47 -5.03
CA ASP A 152 11.43 -3.56 -4.05
C ASP A 152 10.40 -3.29 -2.94
N ASP A 153 9.26 -3.95 -3.06
CA ASP A 153 8.04 -3.75 -2.28
C ASP A 153 7.78 -4.89 -1.29
N GLU A 154 7.22 -4.52 -0.14
CA GLU A 154 6.79 -5.42 0.92
C GLU A 154 5.26 -5.44 1.04
N LEU A 155 4.68 -6.64 0.97
CA LEU A 155 3.32 -6.89 1.44
C LEU A 155 3.40 -7.53 2.84
N ASN A 156 2.98 -6.77 3.84
CA ASN A 156 2.93 -7.22 5.23
C ASN A 156 1.47 -7.46 5.64
N ILE A 157 1.13 -8.73 5.85
CA ILE A 157 -0.20 -9.20 6.29
C ILE A 157 -0.20 -9.70 7.73
N ALA A 158 0.91 -9.51 8.45
CA ALA A 158 1.10 -10.04 9.81
C ALA A 158 0.12 -9.47 10.86
N GLY A 159 -0.50 -8.32 10.56
CA GLY A 159 -1.51 -7.72 11.42
C GLY A 159 -2.90 -8.34 11.31
N ILE A 160 -3.18 -9.10 10.25
CA ILE A 160 -4.48 -9.73 10.07
C ILE A 160 -4.63 -10.88 11.07
N THR A 161 -5.72 -10.86 11.83
CA THR A 161 -5.96 -11.89 12.85
C THR A 161 -6.31 -13.24 12.23
N GLY A 162 -5.59 -14.29 12.63
CA GLY A 162 -5.81 -15.65 12.16
C GLY A 162 -4.84 -16.04 11.06
N GLY A 163 -4.81 -17.32 10.71
CA GLY A 163 -3.94 -17.82 9.66
C GLY A 163 -4.44 -17.40 8.27
N GLN A 164 -3.55 -16.81 7.50
CA GLN A 164 -3.79 -16.34 6.14
C GLN A 164 -3.29 -17.37 5.13
N THR A 165 -3.91 -17.38 3.95
CA THR A 165 -3.50 -18.25 2.84
C THR A 165 -3.01 -17.40 1.69
N VAL A 166 -1.81 -17.68 1.21
CA VAL A 166 -1.20 -17.02 0.05
C VAL A 166 -0.85 -18.09 -0.99
N THR A 167 -1.25 -17.89 -2.23
CA THR A 167 -0.91 -18.76 -3.36
C THR A 167 -0.26 -17.94 -4.45
N LEU A 168 1.00 -18.24 -4.77
CA LEU A 168 1.72 -17.55 -5.85
C LEU A 168 1.14 -18.00 -7.21
N THR A 169 0.87 -17.04 -8.09
CA THR A 169 0.32 -17.29 -9.43
C THR A 169 1.31 -16.92 -10.53
N GLY A 170 2.31 -16.11 -10.22
CA GLY A 170 3.35 -15.76 -11.18
C GLY A 170 4.49 -14.98 -10.55
N SER A 171 5.54 -14.82 -11.36
CA SER A 171 6.67 -13.96 -11.12
C SER A 171 6.99 -13.21 -12.41
N ALA A 172 7.50 -11.99 -12.28
CA ALA A 172 8.06 -11.21 -13.39
C ALA A 172 9.56 -11.00 -13.18
N ALA A 173 10.25 -10.58 -14.25
CA ALA A 173 11.64 -10.14 -14.16
C ALA A 173 11.78 -9.07 -13.07
N THR A 174 12.88 -9.09 -12.30
CA THR A 174 13.11 -8.28 -11.07
C THR A 174 12.43 -8.78 -9.79
N ASN A 175 12.22 -10.09 -9.65
CA ASN A 175 11.70 -10.72 -8.42
C ASN A 175 10.30 -10.26 -8.02
N GLN A 176 9.51 -9.73 -8.96
CA GLN A 176 8.16 -9.26 -8.62
C GLN A 176 7.18 -10.41 -8.66
N PHE A 177 6.64 -10.81 -7.51
CA PHE A 177 5.67 -11.89 -7.39
C PHE A 177 4.24 -11.37 -7.44
N ALA A 178 3.36 -12.22 -7.95
CA ALA A 178 1.92 -12.04 -7.93
C ALA A 178 1.25 -13.29 -7.36
N GLY A 179 0.07 -13.12 -6.77
CA GLY A 179 -0.64 -14.22 -6.17
C GLY A 179 -2.02 -13.86 -5.65
N ASP A 180 -2.73 -14.90 -5.20
CA ASP A 180 -3.98 -14.77 -4.48
C ASP A 180 -3.69 -14.79 -2.97
N THR A 181 -4.42 -14.00 -2.20
CA THR A 181 -4.30 -13.97 -0.73
C THR A 181 -5.65 -13.72 -0.07
N SER A 182 -5.86 -14.26 1.12
CA SER A 182 -7.03 -13.90 1.94
C SER A 182 -7.00 -12.45 2.44
N ALA A 183 -5.86 -11.75 2.33
CA ALA A 183 -5.69 -10.36 2.74
C ALA A 183 -6.26 -9.33 1.74
N ALA A 184 -6.32 -9.68 0.46
CA ALA A 184 -6.73 -8.80 -0.63
C ALA A 184 -7.56 -9.61 -1.62
N ALA A 185 -8.86 -9.30 -1.73
CA ALA A 185 -9.79 -10.14 -2.49
C ALA A 185 -9.51 -10.16 -4.00
N GLY A 186 -8.81 -9.15 -4.53
CA GLY A 186 -8.32 -9.10 -5.90
C GLY A 186 -6.93 -9.73 -6.11
N GLY A 187 -6.29 -10.22 -5.05
CA GLY A 187 -4.91 -10.71 -5.06
C GLY A 187 -3.88 -9.60 -4.89
N PHE A 188 -2.61 -9.95 -5.12
CA PHE A 188 -1.48 -9.03 -5.06
C PHE A 188 -0.57 -9.17 -6.28
N THR A 189 0.17 -8.11 -6.58
CA THR A 189 1.17 -8.05 -7.66
C THR A 189 2.34 -7.17 -7.28
N GLY A 190 3.51 -7.39 -7.89
CA GLY A 190 4.64 -6.47 -7.73
C GLY A 190 5.48 -6.69 -6.47
N ILE A 191 5.33 -7.82 -5.75
CA ILE A 191 5.87 -7.96 -4.39
C ILE A 191 7.15 -8.80 -4.34
N GLN A 192 8.16 -8.34 -3.61
CA GLN A 192 9.47 -8.98 -3.44
C GLN A 192 9.66 -9.49 -2.00
N THR A 193 8.92 -8.92 -1.05
CA THR A 193 8.89 -9.35 0.36
C THR A 193 7.47 -9.62 0.82
N LEU A 194 7.23 -10.84 1.32
CA LEU A 194 5.97 -11.22 1.96
C LEU A 194 6.21 -11.45 3.45
N THR A 195 5.59 -10.62 4.28
CA THR A 195 5.63 -10.76 5.74
C THR A 195 4.27 -11.21 6.23
N GLY A 196 4.23 -12.37 6.89
CA GLY A 196 3.04 -12.92 7.53
C GLY A 196 3.23 -13.10 9.03
N ALA A 197 2.33 -13.89 9.63
CA ALA A 197 2.33 -14.23 11.03
C ALA A 197 2.03 -15.72 11.27
N SER A 198 2.02 -16.09 12.55
CA SER A 198 1.80 -17.47 12.97
C SER A 198 0.48 -18.03 12.44
N GLY A 199 0.53 -19.19 11.77
CA GLY A 199 -0.62 -19.86 11.18
C GLY A 199 -0.76 -19.65 9.67
N ASP A 200 0.10 -18.84 9.07
CA ASP A 200 0.03 -18.53 7.64
C ASP A 200 0.56 -19.69 6.77
N THR A 201 -0.02 -19.78 5.58
CA THR A 201 0.37 -20.76 4.55
C THR A 201 0.77 -20.05 3.26
N LEU A 202 1.93 -20.40 2.73
CA LEU A 202 2.37 -20.01 1.38
C LEU A 202 2.41 -21.23 0.46
N THR A 203 1.67 -21.16 -0.63
CA THR A 203 1.64 -22.14 -1.71
C THR A 203 2.43 -21.60 -2.92
N GLY A 204 3.33 -22.43 -3.46
CA GLY A 204 4.16 -22.09 -4.63
C GLY A 204 3.39 -21.95 -5.93
N ILE A 205 4.10 -21.56 -7.01
CA ILE A 205 3.48 -21.33 -8.32
C ILE A 205 3.13 -22.67 -8.98
N THR A 206 1.87 -22.82 -9.40
CA THR A 206 1.43 -24.02 -10.13
C THR A 206 2.18 -24.18 -11.45
N GLY A 207 2.76 -25.36 -11.66
CA GLY A 207 3.49 -25.69 -12.89
C GLY A 207 4.95 -25.24 -12.91
N GLU A 208 5.47 -24.77 -11.77
CA GLU A 208 6.87 -24.40 -11.59
C GLU A 208 7.52 -25.26 -10.50
N ALA A 209 8.81 -25.53 -10.66
CA ALA A 209 9.63 -26.13 -9.61
C ALA A 209 10.18 -25.01 -8.71
N ALA A 210 10.37 -25.28 -7.42
CA ALA A 210 10.85 -24.27 -6.48
C ALA A 210 11.85 -24.82 -5.48
N THR A 211 12.69 -23.91 -4.97
CA THR A 211 13.54 -24.14 -3.80
C THR A 211 13.05 -23.26 -2.67
N TRP A 212 12.84 -23.86 -1.51
CA TRP A 212 12.31 -23.22 -0.32
C TRP A 212 13.39 -23.18 0.76
N THR A 213 13.56 -22.02 1.38
CA THR A 213 14.30 -21.88 2.64
C THR A 213 13.36 -21.34 3.70
N GLN A 214 13.83 -21.21 4.94
CA GLN A 214 13.02 -20.59 6.00
C GLN A 214 12.60 -19.14 5.65
N THR A 215 13.39 -18.44 4.83
CA THR A 215 13.21 -17.02 4.56
C THR A 215 13.00 -16.71 3.09
N SER A 216 12.81 -17.72 2.24
CA SER A 216 12.65 -17.49 0.81
C SER A 216 11.94 -18.60 0.04
N TYR A 217 11.28 -18.18 -1.03
CA TYR A 217 10.81 -19.01 -2.13
C TYR A 217 11.58 -18.61 -3.40
N GLU A 218 12.22 -19.55 -4.05
CA GLU A 218 12.95 -19.32 -5.30
C GLU A 218 12.39 -20.20 -6.42
N LYS A 219 11.99 -19.58 -7.53
CA LYS A 219 11.58 -20.31 -8.73
C LYS A 219 12.79 -20.97 -9.38
N THR A 220 12.75 -22.30 -9.53
CA THR A 220 13.87 -23.08 -10.08
C THR A 220 13.88 -23.02 -11.61
N GLY A 221 15.01 -22.67 -12.20
CA GLY A 221 15.21 -22.64 -13.67
C GLY A 221 15.06 -21.25 -14.33
N SER A 222 14.61 -20.25 -13.57
CA SER A 222 14.74 -18.82 -13.90
C SER A 222 16.07 -18.25 -13.38
N THR A 223 16.42 -17.03 -13.79
CA THR A 223 17.63 -16.33 -13.34
C THR A 223 17.53 -15.79 -11.90
N GLY A 224 17.12 -16.62 -10.93
CA GLY A 224 17.13 -16.26 -9.50
C GLY A 224 15.96 -15.41 -9.00
N GLU A 225 14.77 -15.59 -9.57
CA GLU A 225 13.54 -14.96 -9.07
C GLU A 225 13.23 -15.47 -7.65
N THR A 226 13.50 -14.62 -6.65
CA THR A 226 13.43 -14.98 -5.22
C THR A 226 12.47 -14.05 -4.47
N LEU A 227 11.46 -14.62 -3.83
CA LEU A 227 10.59 -13.94 -2.87
C LEU A 227 11.22 -14.06 -1.49
N THR A 228 11.40 -12.94 -0.80
CA THR A 228 11.76 -12.91 0.62
C THR A 228 10.52 -13.18 1.45
N ILE A 229 10.63 -14.07 2.45
CA ILE A 229 9.52 -14.49 3.30
C ILE A 229 9.90 -14.28 4.76
N ALA A 230 8.95 -13.75 5.53
CA ALA A 230 9.02 -13.71 7.00
C ALA A 230 7.70 -14.16 7.63
N GLY A 231 7.78 -14.85 8.76
CA GLY A 231 6.61 -15.15 9.60
C GLY A 231 5.64 -16.21 9.08
N ILE A 232 5.92 -16.88 7.96
CA ILE A 232 5.08 -17.96 7.41
C ILE A 232 5.45 -19.33 8.00
N ASP A 233 4.47 -20.11 8.48
CA ASP A 233 4.72 -21.40 9.14
C ASP A 233 4.44 -22.63 8.29
N THR A 234 3.65 -22.51 7.22
CA THR A 234 3.33 -23.63 6.35
C THR A 234 3.80 -23.34 4.94
N PHE A 235 4.74 -24.15 4.44
CA PHE A 235 5.11 -24.15 3.03
C PHE A 235 4.45 -25.29 2.31
N GLN A 236 3.81 -24.96 1.20
CA GLN A 236 3.18 -25.91 0.31
C GLN A 236 3.78 -25.77 -1.09
N GLY A 237 4.53 -26.78 -1.51
CA GLY A 237 4.90 -26.98 -2.90
C GLY A 237 3.67 -27.15 -3.79
N ALA A 238 3.87 -27.03 -5.09
CA ALA A 238 2.79 -26.98 -6.06
C ALA A 238 2.66 -28.31 -6.83
N GLY A 239 3.02 -28.32 -8.11
CA GLY A 239 2.80 -29.45 -9.01
C GLY A 239 4.06 -30.07 -9.63
N LEU A 240 5.21 -29.41 -9.51
CA LEU A 240 6.50 -29.92 -9.98
C LEU A 240 7.40 -30.23 -8.77
N ILE A 241 8.71 -30.30 -8.96
CA ILE A 241 9.65 -30.63 -7.88
C ILE A 241 9.80 -29.43 -6.95
N ASP A 242 9.56 -29.65 -5.66
CA ASP A 242 9.77 -28.65 -4.62
C ASP A 242 10.89 -29.10 -3.66
N THR A 243 12.01 -28.37 -3.63
CA THR A 243 13.16 -28.68 -2.77
C THR A 243 13.13 -27.85 -1.49
N PHE A 244 13.02 -28.48 -0.33
CA PHE A 244 12.99 -27.79 0.97
C PHE A 244 14.35 -27.84 1.68
N ASN A 245 15.08 -26.72 1.67
CA ASN A 245 16.37 -26.53 2.33
C ASN A 245 16.19 -25.80 3.67
N ILE A 246 15.69 -26.51 4.68
CA ILE A 246 15.36 -25.93 5.99
C ILE A 246 16.47 -26.24 7.00
N ASP A 247 17.42 -25.32 7.14
CA ASP A 247 18.55 -25.42 8.08
C ASP A 247 18.27 -24.63 9.38
N GLY A 248 17.28 -25.07 10.16
CA GLY A 248 16.93 -24.49 11.46
C GLY A 248 15.59 -23.73 11.50
N GLY A 249 15.24 -23.21 12.67
CA GLY A 249 13.98 -22.48 12.91
C GLY A 249 12.76 -23.36 13.20
N THR A 250 11.57 -22.74 13.22
CA THR A 250 10.28 -23.41 13.40
C THR A 250 9.40 -23.18 12.17
N ILE A 251 9.24 -24.23 11.37
CA ILE A 251 8.20 -24.34 10.33
C ILE A 251 7.20 -25.36 10.85
N ALA A 252 5.92 -25.00 10.92
CA ALA A 252 4.89 -25.87 11.47
C ALA A 252 4.57 -27.05 10.53
N SER A 253 4.58 -26.82 9.22
CA SER A 253 4.26 -27.85 8.23
C SER A 253 5.00 -27.63 6.91
N LEU A 254 5.46 -28.72 6.32
CA LEU A 254 5.99 -28.78 4.96
C LEU A 254 5.18 -29.81 4.17
N SER A 255 4.67 -29.40 3.02
CA SER A 255 3.99 -30.27 2.08
C SER A 255 4.60 -30.04 0.70
N GLY A 256 5.24 -31.04 0.11
CA GLY A 256 5.75 -30.91 -1.27
C GLY A 256 4.65 -30.75 -2.32
N GLY A 257 3.40 -31.07 -1.98
CA GLY A 257 2.29 -30.96 -2.92
C GLY A 257 2.25 -32.16 -3.85
N ALA A 258 2.10 -31.92 -5.14
CA ALA A 258 2.27 -32.96 -6.16
C ALA A 258 3.67 -32.79 -6.78
N GLY A 259 4.42 -33.87 -6.91
CA GLY A 259 5.81 -33.75 -7.34
C GLY A 259 6.65 -34.89 -6.80
N ALA A 260 7.96 -34.82 -7.06
CA ALA A 260 8.94 -35.63 -6.35
C ALA A 260 9.79 -34.64 -5.54
N ASP A 261 9.53 -34.59 -4.24
CA ASP A 261 9.95 -33.52 -3.33
C ASP A 261 10.98 -34.01 -2.31
#